data_AF-A0A183GV07-F1
#
_entry.id   AF-A0A183GV07-F1
#
_cell.length_a   1.000
_cell.length_b   1.000
_cell.length_c   1.000
_cell.angle_alpha   90.00
_cell.angle_beta   90.00
_cell.angle_gamma   90.00
#
_symmetry.space_group_name_H-M   'P 1'
#
loop_
_entity.id
_entity.type
_entity.pdbx_description
1 polymer ?
#
loop_
_entity_poly.entity_id
_entity_poly.type
_entity_poly.pdbx_seq_one_letter_code
_entity_poly.pdbx_strand_id
1 'polypeptide(L)'
;MPFGKMSSPYQHIRSTNFDNGHHSTHLEHLCNLNVRDVPAKHRKTGIICTIGPACNDVEKLRSMIQHGMNIARLNFSHGTHEEHAKVIEMVREAAKDHIDPVAIALDTKGPEIRTGLLVDGEVILEPGKSILLSTDPSLEKTGTATSLYVDYANLTKFVWKVTSILRCSYCFS
;
A
#
# COMPACT_ATOMS: atom_id res chain seq x y z
N MET A 1 41.86 -20.03 45.42
CA MET A 1 41.80 -20.80 44.16
C MET A 1 41.06 -19.95 43.14
N PRO A 2 41.67 -19.52 42.02
CA PRO A 2 41.00 -18.67 41.05
C PRO A 2 40.14 -19.53 40.12
N PHE A 3 38.87 -19.17 39.98
CA PHE A 3 38.00 -19.75 38.95
C PHE A 3 38.46 -19.25 37.58
N GLY A 4 38.87 -20.18 36.72
CA GLY A 4 39.33 -19.92 35.36
C GLY A 4 38.24 -19.30 34.50
N LYS A 5 38.63 -18.32 33.67
CA LYS A 5 37.77 -17.75 32.63
C LYS A 5 37.46 -18.83 31.58
N MET A 6 36.20 -19.27 31.52
CA MET A 6 35.68 -20.03 30.38
C MET A 6 35.48 -19.06 29.20
N SER A 7 36.37 -19.12 28.21
CA SER A 7 36.18 -18.44 26.93
C SER A 7 34.97 -19.05 26.21
N SER A 8 33.96 -18.24 25.92
CA SER A 8 32.79 -18.64 25.12
C SER A 8 33.25 -19.13 23.73
N PRO A 9 32.85 -20.32 23.27
CA PRO A 9 33.27 -20.89 21.99
C PRO A 9 32.65 -20.18 20.75
N TYR A 10 31.85 -19.13 20.94
CA TYR A 10 31.11 -18.45 19.87
C TYR A 10 31.79 -17.14 19.43
N GLN A 11 33.03 -17.21 18.94
CA GLN A 11 33.70 -16.06 18.31
C GLN A 11 33.71 -16.09 16.76
N HIS A 12 32.96 -17.00 16.14
CA HIS A 12 32.85 -17.08 14.67
C HIS A 12 31.42 -16.80 14.20
N ILE A 13 30.89 -15.61 14.46
CA ILE A 13 29.77 -15.10 13.66
C ILE A 13 30.39 -14.52 12.40
N ARG A 14 30.23 -15.22 11.27
CA ARG A 14 30.71 -14.78 9.96
C ARG A 14 30.15 -13.38 9.67
N SER A 15 31.04 -12.44 9.43
CA SER A 15 30.68 -11.08 9.06
C SER A 15 30.12 -11.05 7.64
N THR A 16 28.87 -10.62 7.51
CA THR A 16 28.16 -10.24 6.28
C THR A 16 27.65 -11.37 5.36
N ASN A 17 26.39 -11.25 4.94
CA ASN A 17 25.70 -12.08 3.94
C ASN A 17 26.30 -12.06 2.52
N PHE A 18 27.48 -11.48 2.31
CA PHE A 18 28.17 -11.52 1.01
C PHE A 18 28.98 -12.80 0.80
N ASP A 19 29.23 -13.58 1.87
CA ASP A 19 29.91 -14.88 1.83
C ASP A 19 28.95 -16.09 1.83
N ASN A 20 27.66 -15.88 1.51
CA ASN A 20 26.77 -16.99 1.15
C ASN A 20 27.16 -17.46 -0.25
N GLY A 21 28.20 -18.30 -0.25
CA GLY A 21 28.84 -18.89 -1.41
C GLY A 21 27.83 -19.53 -2.36
N HIS A 22 28.26 -19.67 -3.61
CA HIS A 22 27.54 -20.34 -4.69
C HIS A 22 26.73 -21.55 -4.19
N HIS A 23 25.43 -21.36 -3.96
CA HIS A 23 24.53 -22.48 -3.74
C HIS A 23 24.26 -23.13 -5.10
N SER A 24 24.39 -24.45 -5.14
CA SER A 24 24.21 -25.21 -6.37
C SER A 24 22.75 -25.22 -6.82
N THR A 25 21.81 -25.11 -5.87
CA THR A 25 20.37 -25.16 -6.11
C THR A 25 19.59 -24.19 -5.24
N HIS A 26 18.36 -23.85 -5.64
CA HIS A 26 17.45 -23.01 -4.86
C HIS A 26 17.04 -23.66 -3.53
N LEU A 27 16.87 -24.99 -3.50
CA LEU A 27 16.54 -25.72 -2.28
C LEU A 27 17.65 -25.61 -1.23
N GLU A 28 18.91 -25.74 -1.64
CA GLU A 28 20.08 -25.57 -0.77
C GLU A 28 20.14 -24.16 -0.17
N HIS A 29 19.85 -23.13 -0.98
CA HIS A 29 19.78 -21.76 -0.48
C HIS A 29 18.69 -21.59 0.60
N LEU A 30 17.49 -22.12 0.37
CA LEU A 30 16.38 -22.01 1.32
C LEU A 30 16.67 -22.75 2.64
N CYS A 31 17.29 -23.94 2.57
CA CYS A 31 17.67 -24.71 3.75
C CYS A 31 18.75 -24.01 4.59
N ASN A 32 19.56 -23.15 3.97
CA ASN A 32 20.65 -22.43 4.64
C ASN A 32 20.24 -21.03 5.15
N LEU A 33 18.97 -20.61 5.00
CA LEU A 33 18.50 -19.34 5.56
C LEU A 33 18.51 -19.39 7.09
N ASN A 34 19.16 -18.41 7.71
CA ASN A 34 19.30 -18.34 9.16
C ASN A 34 18.89 -16.95 9.69
N VAL A 35 17.91 -16.94 10.60
CA VAL A 35 17.39 -15.72 11.25
C VAL A 35 18.40 -15.02 12.16
N ARG A 36 19.49 -15.70 12.54
CA ARG A 36 20.55 -15.15 13.38
C ARG A 36 21.62 -14.43 12.58
N ASP A 37 21.59 -14.52 11.26
CA ASP A 37 22.56 -13.86 10.41
C ASP A 37 22.28 -12.35 10.36
N VAL A 38 23.35 -11.55 10.35
CA VAL A 38 23.22 -10.09 10.29
C VAL A 38 22.75 -9.69 8.89
N PRO A 39 21.65 -8.92 8.75
CA PRO A 39 21.13 -8.53 7.45
C PRO A 39 22.11 -7.63 6.69
N ALA A 40 21.86 -7.43 5.40
CA ALA A 40 22.67 -6.53 4.58
C ALA A 40 22.68 -5.10 5.16
N LYS A 41 23.86 -4.49 5.23
CA LYS A 41 24.06 -3.14 5.80
C LYS A 41 23.26 -2.04 5.09
N HIS A 42 23.08 -2.17 3.77
CA HIS A 42 22.36 -1.19 2.96
C HIS A 42 21.07 -1.81 2.44
N ARG A 43 19.96 -1.09 2.62
CA ARG A 43 18.67 -1.48 2.05
C ARG A 43 18.68 -1.19 0.55
N LYS A 44 18.36 -2.19 -0.26
CA LYS A 44 18.24 -2.05 -1.73
C LYS A 44 16.82 -1.71 -2.18
N THR A 45 15.82 -2.08 -1.38
CA THR A 45 14.39 -1.88 -1.69
C THR A 45 13.94 -0.49 -1.27
N GLY A 46 13.32 0.25 -2.19
CA GLY A 46 12.70 1.55 -1.89
C GLY A 46 11.38 1.39 -1.14
N ILE A 47 11.10 2.31 -0.22
CA ILE A 47 9.82 2.37 0.51
C ILE A 47 8.98 3.51 -0.04
N ILE A 48 7.75 3.17 -0.47
CA ILE A 48 6.75 4.12 -0.91
C ILE A 48 5.69 4.24 0.18
N CYS A 49 5.41 5.46 0.62
CA CYS A 49 4.38 5.74 1.63
C CYS A 49 3.28 6.60 1.01
N THR A 50 2.03 6.16 1.11
CA THR A 50 0.88 6.99 0.73
C THR A 50 0.63 8.04 1.81
N ILE A 51 0.67 9.30 1.41
CA ILE A 51 0.42 10.42 2.31
C ILE A 51 -1.08 10.71 2.34
N GLY A 52 -1.62 10.77 3.55
CA GLY A 52 -3.02 11.08 3.80
C GLY A 52 -3.15 11.99 5.03
N PRO A 53 -4.39 12.29 5.46
CA PRO A 53 -4.66 13.24 6.54
C PRO A 53 -4.00 12.88 7.87
N ALA A 54 -3.75 11.59 8.14
CA ALA A 54 -3.06 11.13 9.36
C ALA A 54 -1.59 11.61 9.47
N CYS A 55 -0.97 11.90 8.33
CA CYS A 55 0.44 12.27 8.20
C CYS A 55 0.64 13.71 7.71
N ASN A 56 -0.36 14.58 7.86
CA ASN A 56 -0.37 15.95 7.35
C ASN A 56 0.41 16.95 8.24
N ASP A 57 1.59 16.56 8.72
CA ASP A 57 2.45 17.36 9.59
C ASP A 57 3.92 17.20 9.15
N VAL A 58 4.65 18.31 9.08
CA VAL A 58 6.06 18.35 8.65
C VAL A 58 6.93 17.50 9.56
N GLU A 59 6.70 17.53 10.87
CA GLU A 59 7.49 16.74 11.83
C GLU A 59 7.28 15.24 11.65
N LYS A 60 6.04 14.82 11.37
CA LYS A 60 5.74 13.41 11.04
C LYS A 60 6.39 13.00 9.74
N LEU A 61 6.33 13.84 8.70
CA LEU A 61 6.98 13.56 7.42
C LEU A 61 8.50 13.45 7.58
N ARG A 62 9.11 14.34 8.37
CA ARG A 62 10.54 14.26 8.71
C ARG A 62 10.87 12.93 9.40
N SER A 63 10.05 12.53 10.37
CA SER A 63 10.19 11.22 11.02
C SER A 63 10.05 10.07 10.01
N MET A 64 9.07 10.11 9.11
CA MET A 64 8.90 9.07 8.09
C MET A 64 10.12 8.96 7.15
N ILE A 65 10.70 10.09 6.76
CA ILE A 65 11.92 10.14 5.94
C ILE A 65 13.08 9.51 6.72
N GLN A 66 13.28 9.87 7.99
CA GLN A 66 14.32 9.30 8.85
C GLN A 66 14.16 7.78 9.07
N HIS A 67 12.92 7.29 9.14
CA HIS A 67 12.62 5.86 9.24
C HIS A 67 12.68 5.14 7.88
N GLY A 68 13.01 5.86 6.80
CA GLY A 68 13.39 5.29 5.52
C GLY A 68 12.32 5.38 4.43
N MET A 69 11.39 6.33 4.48
CA MET A 69 10.53 6.66 3.34
C MET A 69 11.39 7.22 2.19
N ASN A 70 11.27 6.65 0.98
CA ASN A 70 11.97 7.13 -0.22
C ASN A 70 11.04 7.87 -1.18
N ILE A 71 9.77 7.47 -1.25
CA ILE A 71 8.80 8.04 -2.18
C ILE A 71 7.50 8.38 -1.43
N ALA A 72 7.08 9.63 -1.51
CA ALA A 72 5.76 10.08 -1.06
C ALA A 72 4.75 9.89 -2.20
N ARG A 73 3.76 9.00 -2.00
CA ARG A 73 2.67 8.74 -2.96
C ARG A 73 1.45 9.60 -2.61
N LEU A 74 1.02 10.42 -3.55
CA LEU A 74 -0.21 11.23 -3.48
C LEU A 74 -1.29 10.56 -4.30
N ASN A 75 -2.37 10.14 -3.66
CA ASN A 75 -3.48 9.47 -4.34
C ASN A 75 -4.53 10.51 -4.79
N PHE A 76 -4.65 10.75 -6.10
CA PHE A 76 -5.60 11.71 -6.66
C PHE A 76 -7.03 11.17 -6.78
N SER A 77 -7.27 9.90 -6.42
CA SER A 77 -8.63 9.37 -6.28
C SER A 77 -9.41 10.07 -5.14
N HIS A 78 -8.71 10.77 -4.25
CA HIS A 78 -9.26 11.56 -3.15
C HIS A 78 -8.50 12.90 -2.97
N GLY A 79 -9.15 13.88 -2.36
CA GLY A 79 -8.57 15.20 -2.05
C GLY A 79 -8.59 16.20 -3.21
N THR A 80 -8.41 17.48 -2.88
CA THR A 80 -8.37 18.58 -3.86
C THR A 80 -6.95 18.90 -4.31
N HIS A 81 -6.80 19.64 -5.42
CA HIS A 81 -5.47 20.05 -5.90
C HIS A 81 -4.73 20.91 -4.87
N GLU A 82 -5.45 21.74 -4.12
CA GLU A 82 -4.92 22.61 -3.07
C GLU A 82 -4.37 21.80 -1.88
N GLU A 83 -5.06 20.71 -1.52
CA GLU A 83 -4.60 19.81 -0.46
C GLU A 83 -3.30 19.09 -0.89
N HIS A 84 -3.27 18.55 -2.11
CA HIS A 84 -2.07 17.90 -2.64
C HIS A 84 -0.89 18.87 -2.77
N ALA A 85 -1.14 20.13 -3.17
CA ALA A 85 -0.11 21.16 -3.25
C ALA A 85 0.54 21.43 -1.88
N LYS A 86 -0.26 21.56 -0.82
CA LYS A 86 0.23 21.72 0.56
C LYS A 86 1.09 20.54 0.99
N VAL A 87 0.65 19.32 0.67
CA VAL A 87 1.43 18.11 1.01
C VAL A 87 2.78 18.11 0.27
N ILE A 88 2.81 18.51 -1.00
CA ILE A 88 4.07 18.61 -1.77
C ILE A 88 5.03 19.61 -1.11
N GLU A 89 4.54 20.78 -0.69
CA GLU A 89 5.35 21.79 0.01
C GLU A 89 5.93 21.24 1.31
N MET A 90 5.11 20.59 2.13
CA MET A 90 5.55 20.00 3.39
C MET A 90 6.55 18.85 3.20
N VAL A 91 6.36 17.98 2.20
CA VAL A 91 7.31 16.91 1.88
C VAL A 91 8.65 17.50 1.46
N ARG A 92 8.65 18.56 0.64
CA ARG A 92 9.87 19.27 0.25
C ARG A 92 10.55 19.93 1.43
N GLU A 93 9.78 20.53 2.34
CA GLU A 93 10.30 21.13 3.56
C GLU A 93 10.94 20.08 4.47
N ALA A 94 10.26 18.97 4.72
CA ALA A 94 10.76 17.86 5.53
C ALA A 94 12.03 17.21 4.93
N ALA A 95 12.18 17.25 3.60
CA ALA A 95 13.33 16.69 2.90
C ALA A 95 14.56 17.62 2.85
N LYS A 96 14.44 18.92 3.14
CA LYS A 96 15.56 19.88 3.03
C LYS A 96 16.80 19.48 3.84
N ASP A 97 16.58 18.92 5.03
CA ASP A 97 17.64 18.56 5.96
C ASP A 97 18.09 17.09 5.82
N HIS A 98 17.52 16.35 4.85
CA HIS A 98 17.84 14.94 4.64
C HIS A 98 18.89 14.78 3.54
N ILE A 99 19.83 13.85 3.76
CA ILE A 99 20.96 13.60 2.85
C ILE A 99 20.48 12.97 1.53
N ASP A 100 19.52 12.06 1.62
CA ASP A 100 19.01 11.34 0.46
C ASP A 100 17.80 12.05 -0.17
N PRO A 101 17.67 12.04 -1.50
CA PRO A 101 16.52 12.64 -2.17
C PRO A 101 15.23 11.85 -1.89
N VAL A 102 14.15 12.58 -1.64
CA VAL A 102 12.79 12.03 -1.50
C VAL A 102 12.00 12.33 -2.76
N ALA A 103 11.51 11.28 -3.43
CA ALA A 103 10.69 11.43 -4.62
C ALA A 103 9.21 11.64 -4.27
N ILE A 104 8.48 12.29 -5.16
CA ILE A 104 7.03 12.48 -5.04
C ILE A 104 6.38 11.78 -6.23
N ALA A 105 5.49 10.84 -5.97
CA ALA A 105 4.72 10.09 -6.96
C ALA A 105 3.27 10.55 -6.93
N LEU A 106 2.76 10.97 -8.09
CA LEU A 106 1.36 11.31 -8.29
C LEU A 106 0.66 10.08 -8.86
N ASP A 107 -0.26 9.52 -8.08
CA ASP A 107 -1.08 8.39 -8.50
C ASP A 107 -2.41 8.91 -9.07
N THR A 108 -2.56 8.79 -10.39
CA THR A 108 -3.71 9.30 -11.10
C THR A 108 -4.91 8.39 -10.90
N LYS A 109 -6.10 8.98 -10.85
CA LYS A 109 -7.34 8.21 -10.90
C LYS A 109 -7.40 7.48 -12.24
N GLY A 110 -7.29 6.15 -12.22
CA GLY A 110 -7.49 5.30 -13.39
C GLY A 110 -8.96 5.25 -13.83
N PRO A 111 -9.30 4.45 -14.86
CA PRO A 111 -10.69 4.14 -15.22
C PRO A 111 -11.31 3.23 -14.14
N GLU A 112 -11.53 3.80 -12.96
CA GLU A 112 -12.22 3.14 -11.85
C GLU A 112 -13.72 3.12 -12.14
N ILE A 113 -14.33 1.94 -12.00
CA ILE A 113 -15.77 1.79 -12.03
C ILE A 113 -16.27 1.92 -10.59
N ARG A 114 -17.06 2.95 -10.30
CA ARG A 114 -17.63 3.22 -8.98
C ARG A 114 -19.13 2.99 -8.98
N THR A 115 -19.63 2.59 -7.81
CA THR A 115 -21.08 2.55 -7.56
C THR A 115 -21.57 3.92 -7.13
N GLY A 116 -22.85 4.20 -7.39
CA GLY A 116 -23.54 5.37 -6.83
C GLY A 116 -23.66 5.33 -5.31
N LEU A 117 -24.31 6.34 -4.75
CA LEU A 117 -24.61 6.43 -3.33
C LEU A 117 -25.78 5.50 -2.96
N LEU A 118 -25.71 4.97 -1.74
CA LEU A 118 -26.74 4.13 -1.15
C LEU A 118 -27.69 5.00 -0.30
N VAL A 119 -28.99 4.70 -0.32
CA VAL A 119 -30.00 5.45 0.45
C VAL A 119 -29.67 5.45 1.94
N ASP A 120 -29.32 4.28 2.47
CA ASP A 120 -29.01 4.07 3.89
C ASP A 120 -27.50 4.08 4.19
N GLY A 121 -26.67 4.53 3.23
CA GLY A 121 -25.21 4.57 3.34
C GLY A 121 -24.51 3.20 3.22
N GLU A 122 -25.13 2.13 3.72
CA GLU A 122 -24.67 0.75 3.61
C GLU A 122 -25.82 -0.17 3.21
N VAL A 123 -25.50 -1.25 2.50
CA VAL A 123 -26.46 -2.26 2.08
C VAL A 123 -25.84 -3.65 2.24
N ILE A 124 -26.53 -4.53 2.95
CA ILE A 124 -26.14 -5.92 3.12
C ILE A 124 -26.62 -6.72 1.90
N LEU A 125 -25.70 -7.41 1.23
CA LEU A 125 -26.00 -8.29 0.11
C LEU A 125 -25.97 -9.74 0.59
N GLU A 126 -27.10 -10.43 0.45
CA GLU A 126 -27.19 -11.84 0.83
C GLU A 126 -26.80 -12.77 -0.34
N PRO A 127 -26.04 -13.83 -0.07
CA PRO A 127 -25.70 -14.83 -1.08
C PRO A 127 -26.94 -15.39 -1.78
N GLY A 128 -26.90 -15.46 -3.11
CA GLY A 128 -28.00 -16.01 -3.91
C GLY A 128 -29.12 -15.03 -4.24
N LYS A 129 -29.14 -13.82 -3.65
CA LYS A 129 -30.08 -12.77 -4.07
C LYS A 129 -29.59 -12.08 -5.36
N SER A 130 -30.51 -11.86 -6.29
CA SER A 130 -30.23 -11.11 -7.52
C SER A 130 -30.30 -9.61 -7.27
N ILE A 131 -29.41 -8.87 -7.91
CA ILE A 131 -29.30 -7.41 -7.82
C ILE A 131 -29.29 -6.86 -9.24
N LEU A 132 -30.03 -5.78 -9.47
CA LEU A 132 -30.01 -5.03 -10.72
C LEU A 132 -28.84 -4.03 -10.71
N LEU A 133 -27.90 -4.17 -11.64
CA LEU A 133 -26.92 -3.13 -11.92
C LEU A 133 -27.42 -2.29 -13.09
N SER A 134 -27.54 -0.98 -12.89
CA SER A 134 -28.02 -0.05 -13.90
C SER A 134 -27.02 1.08 -14.12
N THR A 135 -26.97 1.61 -15.34
CA THR A 135 -26.22 2.82 -15.69
C THR A 135 -27.13 4.04 -15.79
N ASP A 136 -28.38 3.93 -15.35
CA ASP A 136 -29.35 5.02 -15.36
C ASP A 136 -28.98 6.07 -14.29
N PRO A 137 -28.70 7.34 -14.68
CA PRO A 137 -28.35 8.41 -13.75
C PRO A 137 -29.40 8.68 -12.66
N SER A 138 -30.67 8.32 -12.87
CA SER A 138 -31.71 8.47 -11.85
C SER A 138 -31.46 7.63 -10.60
N LEU A 139 -30.65 6.56 -10.72
CA LEU A 139 -30.28 5.65 -9.63
C LEU A 139 -28.97 6.03 -8.93
N GLU A 140 -28.30 7.11 -9.35
CA GLU A 140 -26.99 7.52 -8.82
C GLU A 140 -27.00 7.76 -7.31
N LYS A 141 -28.13 8.22 -6.75
CA LYS A 141 -28.29 8.55 -5.33
C LYS A 141 -29.25 7.65 -4.56
N THR A 142 -29.85 6.67 -5.22
CA THR A 142 -30.95 5.84 -4.69
C THR A 142 -30.62 4.35 -4.69
N GLY A 143 -29.34 4.01 -4.49
CA GLY A 143 -28.89 2.62 -4.44
C GLY A 143 -29.45 1.84 -3.25
N THR A 144 -29.89 0.60 -3.49
CA THR A 144 -30.50 -0.32 -2.51
C THR A 144 -29.97 -1.75 -2.69
N ALA A 145 -30.43 -2.69 -1.84
CA ALA A 145 -30.12 -4.13 -1.95
C ALA A 145 -30.58 -4.76 -3.26
N THR A 146 -31.54 -4.15 -3.96
CA THR A 146 -32.11 -4.68 -5.20
C THR A 146 -31.60 -3.97 -6.44
N SER A 147 -31.11 -2.73 -6.33
CA SER A 147 -30.69 -1.92 -7.46
C SER A 147 -29.50 -1.03 -7.13
N LEU A 148 -28.45 -1.05 -7.97
CA LEU A 148 -27.25 -0.23 -7.81
C LEU A 148 -26.90 0.48 -9.11
N TYR A 149 -26.52 1.75 -9.00
CA TYR A 149 -25.94 2.50 -10.10
C TYR A 149 -24.45 2.18 -10.27
N VAL A 150 -23.99 2.15 -11.52
CA VAL A 150 -22.59 2.01 -11.92
C VAL A 150 -22.23 3.11 -12.91
N ASP A 151 -21.13 3.82 -12.68
CA ASP A 151 -20.67 4.97 -13.49
C ASP A 151 -20.01 4.59 -14.84
N TYR A 152 -20.14 3.32 -15.26
CA TYR A 152 -19.54 2.80 -16.48
C TYR A 152 -20.61 2.52 -17.56
N ALA A 153 -20.85 3.50 -18.42
CA ALA A 153 -21.90 3.44 -19.45
C ALA A 153 -21.77 2.26 -20.43
N ASN A 154 -20.55 1.72 -20.64
CA ASN A 154 -20.33 0.59 -21.53
C ASN A 154 -20.41 -0.78 -20.83
N LEU A 155 -20.83 -0.85 -19.56
CA LEU A 155 -20.87 -2.10 -18.78
C LEU A 155 -21.65 -3.20 -19.51
N THR A 156 -22.81 -2.87 -20.07
CA THR A 156 -23.68 -3.80 -20.79
C THR A 156 -23.09 -4.36 -22.08
N LYS A 157 -22.01 -3.77 -22.61
CA LYS A 157 -21.30 -4.25 -23.79
C LYS A 157 -20.19 -5.25 -23.45
N PHE A 158 -19.68 -5.21 -22.23
CA PHE A 158 -18.52 -6.00 -21.80
C PHE A 158 -18.88 -7.15 -20.86
N VAL A 159 -20.06 -7.11 -20.23
CA VAL A 159 -20.55 -8.15 -19.31
C VAL A 159 -21.55 -9.05 -20.04
N TRP A 160 -21.28 -10.35 -20.08
CA TRP A 160 -22.16 -11.37 -20.66
C TRP A 160 -22.81 -12.20 -19.55
N LYS A 161 -23.78 -13.07 -19.90
CA LYS A 161 -24.64 -13.85 -18.97
C LYS A 161 -23.93 -14.61 -17.82
N VAL A 162 -22.62 -14.79 -17.85
CA VAL A 162 -21.82 -15.41 -16.77
C VAL A 162 -20.55 -14.60 -16.51
N THR A 163 -20.70 -13.38 -16.01
CA THR A 163 -19.55 -12.57 -15.56
C THR A 163 -19.68 -12.32 -14.06
N SER A 164 -18.65 -12.73 -13.31
CA SER A 164 -18.56 -12.41 -11.88
C SER A 164 -18.08 -10.98 -11.72
N ILE A 165 -18.88 -10.14 -11.09
CA ILE A 165 -18.52 -8.76 -10.75
C ILE A 165 -18.07 -8.75 -9.30
N LEU A 166 -16.80 -8.40 -9.07
CA LEU A 166 -16.22 -8.30 -7.74
C LEU A 166 -16.50 -6.91 -7.16
N ARG A 167 -17.07 -6.87 -5.95
CA ARG A 167 -17.30 -5.63 -5.18
C ARG A 167 -16.37 -5.58 -3.97
N CYS A 168 -15.96 -4.35 -3.63
CA CYS A 168 -15.01 -3.90 -2.61
C CYS A 168 -14.59 -4.88 -1.49
N SER A 169 -13.28 -4.90 -1.24
CA SER A 169 -12.58 -5.64 -0.19
C SER A 169 -12.45 -4.86 1.14
N TYR A 170 -13.56 -4.32 1.66
CA TYR A 170 -13.64 -3.49 2.89
C TYR A 170 -13.31 -1.99 2.70
N CYS A 171 -14.31 -1.14 2.99
CA CYS A 171 -14.16 0.30 3.23
C CYS A 171 -14.76 0.55 4.62
N PHE A 172 -13.93 0.60 5.67
CA PHE A 172 -14.35 1.10 6.98
C PHE A 172 -14.12 2.60 7.00
N SER A 173 -15.13 3.32 7.48
CA SER A 173 -15.12 4.75 7.80
C SER A 173 -14.10 5.11 8.88
#